data_AF-A0A2N5H7F7-F1
#
_entry.id   AF-A0A2N5H7F7-F1
#
_cell.length_a   1.000
_cell.length_b   1.000
_cell.length_c   1.000
_cell.angle_alpha   90.00
_cell.angle_beta   90.00
_cell.angle_gamma   90.00
#
_symmetry.space_group_name_H-M   'P 1'
#
loop_
_entity.id
_entity.type
_entity.pdbx_description
1 polymer ?
#
loop_
_entity_poly.entity_id
_entity_poly.type
_entity_poly.pdbx_seq_one_letter_code
_entity_poly.pdbx_strand_id
1 'polypeptide(L)'
;MSHDGKLSKEELEALLGEVKEETKPFLFKDLEEKPLNEEVVEESVNLNLLMDINLEIVVELGRTKKKINEILELSQGSIIELDRVSGEPVDLLINGKVVAKGEVVVIDEYFGIRVTEIVNKTIN
;
A
#
# COMPACT_ATOMS: atom_id res chain seq x y z
N MET A 1 -63.53 1.08 -0.36
CA MET A 1 -62.59 1.19 -1.51
C MET A 1 -63.25 2.14 -2.49
N SER A 2 -62.81 3.36 -2.79
CA SER A 2 -61.55 4.06 -2.51
C SER A 2 -61.87 5.56 -2.63
N HIS A 3 -61.43 6.39 -1.67
CA HIS A 3 -61.32 7.83 -1.89
C HIS A 3 -59.85 8.09 -2.18
N ASP A 4 -59.51 8.31 -3.45
CA ASP A 4 -58.17 8.65 -3.89
C ASP A 4 -57.82 10.06 -3.36
N GLY A 5 -57.02 10.11 -2.30
CA GLY A 5 -56.45 11.34 -1.73
C GLY A 5 -55.33 11.88 -2.61
N LYS A 6 -55.66 12.35 -3.82
CA LYS A 6 -54.73 13.08 -4.68
C LYS A 6 -55.00 14.57 -4.49
N LEU A 7 -54.10 15.26 -3.80
CA LEU A 7 -54.15 16.72 -3.65
C LEU A 7 -54.17 17.36 -5.05
N SER A 8 -55.05 18.35 -5.23
CA SER A 8 -55.13 19.10 -6.49
C SER A 8 -53.87 19.94 -6.66
N LYS A 9 -53.58 20.33 -7.91
CA LYS A 9 -52.41 21.15 -8.22
C LYS A 9 -52.47 22.52 -7.53
N GLU A 10 -53.67 23.04 -7.30
CA GLU A 10 -53.88 24.29 -6.55
C GLU A 10 -53.58 24.13 -5.05
N GLU A 11 -53.87 22.96 -4.46
CA GLU A 11 -53.54 22.67 -3.04
C GLU A 11 -52.02 22.53 -2.83
N LEU A 12 -51.29 22.03 -3.82
CA LEU A 12 -49.81 21.96 -3.79
C LEU A 12 -49.16 23.34 -3.93
N GLU A 13 -49.74 24.23 -4.74
CA GLU A 13 -49.27 25.61 -4.91
C GLU A 13 -49.58 26.49 -3.68
N ALA A 14 -50.65 26.20 -2.93
CA ALA A 14 -50.95 26.88 -1.66
C ALA A 14 -50.03 26.48 -0.49
N LEU A 15 -49.43 25.29 -0.53
CA LEU A 15 -48.48 24.79 0.49
C LEU A 15 -47.03 25.23 0.23
N LEU A 16 -46.70 25.54 -1.01
CA LEU A 16 -45.40 26.09 -1.41
C LEU A 16 -45.51 27.62 -1.50
N GLY A 17 -45.59 28.27 -0.34
CA GLY A 17 -45.57 29.73 -0.25
C GLY A 17 -44.40 30.35 -1.01
N GLU A 18 -44.62 31.55 -1.54
CA GLU A 18 -43.64 32.31 -2.35
C GLU A 18 -42.27 32.43 -1.65
N VAL A 19 -41.29 31.61 -2.05
CA VAL A 19 -39.88 31.86 -1.74
C VAL A 19 -39.38 32.90 -2.74
N LYS A 20 -39.55 34.19 -2.39
CA LYS A 20 -38.80 35.28 -3.00
C LYS A 20 -37.36 35.21 -2.49
N GLU A 21 -36.50 34.49 -3.20
CA GLU A 21 -35.06 34.69 -3.08
C GLU A 21 -34.60 35.61 -4.23
N GLU A 22 -34.52 36.90 -3.95
CA GLU A 22 -33.86 37.88 -4.80
C GLU A 22 -32.36 37.58 -4.82
N THR A 23 -31.90 36.75 -5.76
CA THR A 23 -30.46 36.62 -6.00
C THR A 23 -29.99 37.83 -6.78
N LYS A 24 -29.46 38.84 -6.08
CA LYS A 24 -28.68 39.90 -6.71
C LYS A 24 -27.53 39.25 -7.49
N PRO A 25 -27.27 39.64 -8.76
CA PRO A 25 -26.13 39.12 -9.48
C PRO A 25 -24.84 39.48 -8.73
N PHE A 26 -24.03 38.48 -8.41
CA PHE A 26 -22.69 38.70 -7.88
C PHE A 26 -21.87 39.48 -8.91
N LEU A 27 -21.54 40.73 -8.59
CA LEU A 27 -20.68 41.57 -9.42
C LEU A 27 -19.23 41.18 -9.12
N PHE A 28 -18.60 40.43 -10.03
CA PHE A 28 -17.19 40.04 -9.95
C PHE A 28 -16.29 41.27 -10.12
N LYS A 29 -16.05 42.01 -9.05
CA LYS A 29 -15.12 43.17 -9.07
C LYS A 29 -13.95 43.05 -8.08
N ASP A 30 -13.82 41.91 -7.41
CA ASP A 30 -12.72 41.64 -6.47
C ASP A 30 -11.96 40.35 -6.83
N LEU A 31 -11.91 39.99 -8.11
CA LEU A 31 -10.88 39.09 -8.62
C LEU A 31 -9.61 39.91 -8.82
N GLU A 32 -8.97 40.28 -7.71
CA GLU A 32 -7.54 40.59 -7.77
C GLU A 32 -6.85 39.29 -8.19
N GLU A 33 -6.22 39.31 -9.36
CA GLU A 33 -5.31 38.27 -9.82
C GLU A 33 -4.17 38.15 -8.81
N LYS A 34 -4.37 37.33 -7.78
CA LYS A 34 -3.26 36.76 -7.03
C LYS A 34 -2.41 36.04 -8.08
N PRO A 35 -1.10 36.34 -8.20
CA PRO A 35 -0.26 35.59 -9.12
C PRO A 35 -0.48 34.12 -8.80
N LEU A 36 -0.85 33.33 -9.81
CA LEU A 36 -0.74 31.89 -9.72
C LEU A 36 0.74 31.66 -9.42
N ASN A 37 1.06 31.45 -8.14
CA ASN A 37 2.19 30.62 -7.82
C ASN A 37 1.90 29.33 -8.58
N GLU A 38 2.74 29.01 -9.56
CA GLU A 38 2.88 27.65 -10.05
C GLU A 38 3.37 26.79 -8.87
N GLU A 39 2.49 26.56 -7.89
CA GLU A 39 2.55 25.35 -7.12
C GLU A 39 2.18 24.27 -8.12
N VAL A 40 3.23 23.73 -8.73
CA VAL A 40 3.23 22.39 -9.27
C VAL A 40 2.67 21.54 -8.14
N VAL A 41 1.37 21.25 -8.19
CA VAL A 41 0.79 20.17 -7.43
C VAL A 41 1.37 18.93 -8.11
N GLU A 42 2.63 18.62 -7.76
CA GLU A 42 3.04 17.24 -7.74
C GLU A 42 1.93 16.56 -6.95
N GLU A 43 1.14 15.73 -7.62
CA GLU A 43 0.44 14.62 -6.98
C GLU A 43 1.53 13.73 -6.36
N SER A 44 2.15 14.27 -5.31
CA SER A 44 2.82 13.54 -4.28
C SER A 44 1.71 12.69 -3.70
N VAL A 45 1.54 11.50 -4.29
CA VAL A 45 0.99 10.35 -3.60
C VAL A 45 1.52 10.48 -2.19
N ASN A 46 0.63 10.71 -1.22
CA ASN A 46 1.04 11.06 0.12
C ASN A 46 1.83 9.87 0.69
N LEU A 47 3.14 9.87 0.47
CA LEU A 47 4.04 8.73 0.70
C LEU A 47 4.00 8.33 2.18
N ASN A 48 3.59 9.26 3.05
CA ASN A 48 3.37 9.01 4.46
C ASN A 48 2.31 7.93 4.71
N LEU A 49 1.29 7.80 3.84
CA LEU A 49 0.31 6.72 3.93
C LEU A 49 0.91 5.34 3.61
N LEU A 50 1.99 5.28 2.84
CA LEU A 50 2.66 4.03 2.47
C LEU A 50 3.70 3.59 3.51
N MET A 51 4.13 4.47 4.41
CA MET A 51 5.15 4.16 5.43
C MET A 51 4.65 3.17 6.49
N ASP A 52 3.34 3.10 6.71
CA ASP A 52 2.72 2.24 7.73
C ASP A 52 2.32 0.85 7.20
N ILE A 53 2.70 0.53 5.96
CA ILE A 53 2.39 -0.77 5.35
C ILE A 53 3.36 -1.83 5.90
N ASN A 54 2.80 -2.88 6.50
CA ASN A 54 3.54 -4.06 6.91
C ASN A 54 3.91 -4.91 5.69
N LEU A 55 5.20 -5.24 5.56
CA LEU A 55 5.71 -6.12 4.52
C LEU A 55 6.30 -7.39 5.13
N GLU A 56 6.09 -8.53 4.47
CA GLU A 56 6.73 -9.78 4.85
C GLU A 56 8.20 -9.77 4.41
N ILE A 57 9.08 -10.09 5.35
CA ILE A 57 10.50 -10.29 5.09
C ILE A 57 10.78 -11.80 5.16
N VAL A 58 11.33 -12.33 4.09
CA VAL A 58 11.79 -13.72 4.01
C VAL A 58 13.30 -13.74 4.21
N VAL A 59 13.78 -14.60 5.11
CA VAL A 59 15.21 -14.82 5.34
C VAL A 59 15.59 -16.15 4.72
N GLU A 60 16.48 -16.13 3.74
CA GLU A 60 16.92 -17.34 3.02
C GLU A 60 18.34 -17.74 3.41
N LEU A 61 18.47 -18.95 3.95
CA LEU A 61 19.76 -19.57 4.23
C LEU A 61 20.52 -19.94 2.94
N GLY A 62 19.81 -20.33 1.89
CA GLY A 62 20.38 -20.73 0.60
C GLY A 62 19.35 -21.40 -0.30
N ARG A 63 19.71 -21.62 -1.55
CA ARG A 63 18.86 -22.24 -2.57
C ARG A 63 19.56 -23.46 -3.15
N THR A 64 18.82 -24.33 -3.81
CA THR A 64 19.40 -25.40 -4.62
C THR A 64 18.44 -25.79 -5.73
N LYS A 65 18.98 -26.34 -6.83
CA LYS A 65 18.19 -26.89 -7.92
C LYS A 65 18.38 -28.40 -7.95
N LYS A 66 17.27 -29.12 -7.97
CA LYS A 66 17.21 -30.58 -8.01
C LYS A 66 16.28 -31.01 -9.14
N LYS A 67 16.52 -32.16 -9.75
CA LYS A 67 15.60 -32.77 -10.70
C LYS A 67 14.35 -33.26 -9.97
N ILE A 68 13.25 -33.41 -10.71
CA ILE A 68 11.98 -33.85 -10.13
C ILE A 68 12.08 -35.22 -9.44
N ASN A 69 12.86 -36.16 -10.00
CA ASN A 69 13.05 -37.48 -9.40
C ASN A 69 13.78 -37.39 -8.05
N GLU A 70 14.81 -36.53 -7.93
CA GLU A 70 15.52 -36.31 -6.67
C GLU A 70 14.60 -35.74 -5.59
N ILE A 71 13.64 -34.88 -5.96
CA ILE A 71 12.63 -34.34 -5.02
C ILE A 71 11.64 -35.41 -4.56
N LEU A 72 11.20 -36.29 -5.47
CA LEU A 72 10.26 -37.36 -5.14
C LEU A 72 10.89 -38.46 -4.25
N GLU A 73 12.21 -38.57 -4.24
CA GLU A 73 12.97 -39.49 -3.39
C GLU A 73 13.24 -38.93 -1.98
N LEU A 74 12.92 -37.65 -1.73
CA LEU A 74 13.10 -37.05 -0.41
C LEU A 74 12.22 -37.75 0.64
N SER A 75 12.84 -38.08 1.76
CA SER A 75 12.19 -38.74 2.89
C SER A 75 12.71 -38.17 4.21
N GLN A 76 12.12 -38.62 5.31
CA GLN A 76 12.57 -38.19 6.63
C GLN A 76 14.07 -38.53 6.81
N GLY A 77 14.87 -37.50 7.12
CA GLY A 77 16.31 -37.63 7.30
C GLY A 77 17.15 -37.35 6.05
N SER A 78 16.52 -37.07 4.89
CA SER A 78 17.26 -36.58 3.71
C SER A 78 17.94 -35.25 3.99
N ILE A 79 19.19 -35.10 3.54
CA ILE A 79 19.98 -33.88 3.64
C ILE A 79 19.98 -33.20 2.28
N ILE A 80 19.63 -31.91 2.24
CA ILE A 80 19.63 -31.10 1.03
C ILE A 80 20.77 -30.10 1.12
N GLU A 81 21.76 -30.25 0.24
CA GLU A 81 22.86 -29.30 0.10
C GLU A 81 22.40 -28.04 -0.63
N LEU A 82 22.76 -26.88 -0.07
CA LEU A 82 22.43 -25.55 -0.60
C LEU A 82 23.63 -24.96 -1.35
N ASP A 83 23.39 -23.92 -2.14
CA ASP A 83 24.39 -23.19 -2.92
C ASP A 83 25.24 -22.19 -2.13
N ARG A 84 25.11 -22.17 -0.80
CA ARG A 84 25.78 -21.21 0.09
C ARG A 84 26.87 -21.88 0.92
N VAL A 85 28.01 -21.21 1.05
CA VAL A 85 29.12 -21.65 1.92
C VAL A 85 28.83 -21.27 3.37
N SER A 86 29.26 -22.10 4.32
CA SER A 86 29.12 -21.78 5.74
C SER A 86 29.84 -20.48 6.10
N GLY A 87 29.16 -19.65 6.89
CA GLY A 87 29.67 -18.35 7.33
C GLY A 87 29.39 -17.19 6.36
N GLU A 88 28.85 -17.44 5.17
CA GLU A 88 28.31 -16.36 4.35
C GLU A 88 27.04 -15.77 4.97
N PRO A 89 26.82 -14.44 4.86
CA PRO A 89 25.59 -13.82 5.35
C PRO A 89 24.39 -14.41 4.60
N VAL A 90 23.21 -14.45 5.23
CA VAL A 90 21.92 -14.85 4.63
C VAL A 90 21.29 -13.70 3.85
N ASP A 91 20.40 -14.03 2.92
CA ASP A 91 19.67 -13.03 2.13
C ASP A 91 18.37 -12.65 2.84
N LEU A 92 18.05 -11.35 2.84
CA LEU A 92 16.76 -10.81 3.27
C LEU A 92 16.01 -10.36 2.04
N LEU A 93 14.82 -10.92 1.85
CA LEU A 93 13.99 -10.70 0.68
C LEU A 93 12.67 -10.05 1.07
N ILE A 94 12.22 -9.13 0.23
CA ILE A 94 10.86 -8.58 0.25
C ILE A 94 10.28 -8.79 -1.14
N ASN A 95 9.10 -9.39 -1.22
CA ASN A 95 8.46 -9.75 -2.50
C ASN A 95 9.40 -10.54 -3.45
N GLY A 96 10.23 -11.43 -2.89
CA GLY A 96 11.18 -12.25 -3.64
C GLY A 96 12.40 -11.51 -4.21
N LYS A 97 12.59 -10.22 -3.90
CA LYS A 97 13.78 -9.45 -4.27
C LYS A 97 14.72 -9.34 -3.08
N VAL A 98 16.01 -9.60 -3.26
CA VAL A 98 17.03 -9.38 -2.21
C VAL A 98 17.17 -7.88 -1.95
N VAL A 99 16.91 -7.48 -0.72
CA VAL A 99 17.00 -6.07 -0.28
C VAL A 99 18.20 -5.83 0.62
N ALA A 100 18.62 -6.86 1.36
CA ALA A 100 19.71 -6.79 2.31
C ALA A 100 20.38 -8.15 2.50
N LYS A 101 21.55 -8.14 3.12
CA LYS A 101 22.25 -9.31 3.65
C LYS A 101 22.42 -9.17 5.15
N GLY A 102 22.49 -10.29 5.85
CA GLY A 102 22.68 -10.28 7.30
C GLY A 102 23.31 -11.55 7.85
N GLU A 103 23.80 -11.47 9.06
CA GLU A 103 24.34 -12.61 9.79
C GLU A 103 23.29 -13.16 10.74
N VAL A 104 23.19 -14.49 10.84
CA VAL A 104 22.34 -15.14 11.83
C VAL A 104 22.98 -14.97 13.20
N VAL A 105 22.22 -14.40 14.13
CA VAL A 105 22.59 -14.27 15.53
C VAL A 105 21.55 -15.01 16.38
N VAL A 106 21.96 -15.44 17.57
CA VAL A 106 21.04 -15.99 18.57
C VAL A 106 20.92 -14.98 19.69
N ILE A 107 19.69 -14.62 20.04
CA ILE A 107 19.38 -13.73 21.16
C ILE A 107 18.46 -14.53 22.08
N ASP A 108 18.97 -14.83 23.27
CA ASP A 108 18.38 -15.82 24.18
C ASP A 108 18.17 -17.16 23.47
N GLU A 109 16.92 -17.57 23.26
CA GLU A 109 16.52 -18.81 22.58
C GLU A 109 15.94 -18.55 21.18
N TYR A 110 16.04 -17.32 20.67
CA TYR A 110 15.47 -16.91 19.39
C TYR A 110 16.56 -16.63 18.34
N PHE A 111 16.28 -17.01 17.10
CA PHE A 111 17.06 -16.57 15.96
C PHE A 111 16.75 -15.10 15.65
N GLY A 112 17.79 -14.30 15.48
CA GLY A 112 17.72 -12.94 14.95
C GLY A 112 18.65 -12.79 13.76
N ILE A 113 18.43 -11.76 12.96
CA ILE A 113 19.29 -11.43 11.82
C ILE A 113 19.89 -10.05 12.03
N ARG A 114 21.22 -9.97 12.10
CA ARG A 114 21.94 -8.70 12.09
C ARG A 114 22.19 -8.28 10.66
N VAL A 115 21.53 -7.22 10.21
CA VAL A 115 21.76 -6.66 8.87
C VAL A 115 23.21 -6.18 8.75
N THR A 116 23.94 -6.68 7.76
CA THR A 116 25.33 -6.33 7.47
C THR A 116 25.46 -5.42 6.26
N GLU A 117 24.56 -5.57 5.28
CA GLU A 117 24.58 -4.80 4.02
C GLU A 117 23.16 -4.55 3.52
N ILE A 118 22.89 -3.34 3.02
CA ILE A 118 21.66 -3.03 2.26
C ILE A 118 22.02 -2.99 0.77
N VAL A 119 21.46 -3.94 0.01
CA VAL A 119 21.79 -4.12 -1.41
C VAL A 119 20.95 -3.20 -2.28
N ASN A 120 19.68 -2.99 -1.94
CA ASN A 120 18.79 -2.11 -2.70
C ASN A 120 17.96 -1.21 -1.78
N LYS A 121 18.27 0.09 -1.78
CA LYS A 121 17.54 1.10 -1.02
C LYS A 121 16.23 1.52 -1.68
N THR A 122 16.05 1.25 -2.98
CA THR A 122 14.88 1.66 -3.76
C THR A 122 14.19 0.44 -4.35
N ILE A 123 13.07 0.04 -3.74
CA ILE A 123 12.20 -1.01 -4.29
C ILE A 123 11.47 -0.38 -5.49
N ASN A 124 11.99 -0.59 -6.71
CA ASN A 124 11.30 -0.25 -7.96
C ASN A 124 10.17 -1.22 -8.26
#